data_AF-A0A7R9Y1D8-F1
#
_entry.id   AF-A0A7R9Y1D8-F1
#
_cell.length_a   1.000
_cell.length_b   1.000
_cell.length_c   1.000
_cell.angle_alpha   90.00
_cell.angle_beta   90.00
_cell.angle_gamma   90.00
#
_symmetry.space_group_name_H-M   'P 1'
#
loop_
_entity.id
_entity.type
_entity.pdbx_description
1 polymer ?
#
loop_
_entity_poly.entity_id
_entity_poly.type
_entity_poly.pdbx_seq_one_letter_code
_entity_poly.pdbx_strand_id
1 'polypeptide(L)'
;VTVSVDTFYASVAQAAIDAGAHIINDVSGGRFDPKMFATLAKNPNVAYCLMHSRADPKTMQQPDNLVYSAGVVSGVAEELQSAALRAHAAGVSPWQLWLDPGVGFAKTHTQCAELTAGVDALRARLRGGALQRAPVLVGASRKGFLN
;
A
#
# COMPACT_ATOMS: atom_id res chain seq x y z
N VAL A 1 6.44 -0.79 -22.85
CA VAL A 1 6.84 -1.35 -21.53
C VAL A 1 6.28 -0.44 -20.45
N THR A 2 5.65 -0.99 -19.42
CA THR A 2 5.16 -0.21 -18.28
C THR A 2 6.25 -0.11 -17.22
N VAL A 3 6.44 1.09 -16.65
CA VAL A 3 7.49 1.38 -15.66
C VAL A 3 6.85 1.73 -14.32
N SER A 4 7.25 1.04 -13.26
CA SER A 4 6.93 1.35 -11.87
C SER A 4 8.19 1.79 -11.12
N VAL A 5 8.07 2.81 -10.26
CA VAL A 5 9.17 3.27 -9.40
C VAL A 5 8.78 3.08 -7.94
N ASP A 6 9.61 2.33 -7.21
CA ASP A 6 9.48 2.09 -5.77
C ASP A 6 10.12 3.25 -4.99
N THR A 7 9.28 4.09 -4.40
CA THR A 7 9.73 5.24 -3.64
C THR A 7 8.66 5.73 -2.67
N PHE A 8 9.12 6.19 -1.51
CA PHE A 8 8.29 6.91 -0.53
C PHE A 8 8.61 8.42 -0.51
N TYR A 9 9.48 8.91 -1.40
CA TYR A 9 9.80 10.34 -1.53
C TYR A 9 9.00 10.99 -2.65
N ALA A 10 8.22 12.02 -2.33
CA ALA A 10 7.36 12.70 -3.30
C ALA A 10 8.17 13.41 -4.40
N SER A 11 9.39 13.88 -4.10
CA SER A 11 10.30 14.47 -5.08
C SER A 11 10.80 13.45 -6.11
N VAL A 12 11.11 12.22 -5.67
CA VAL A 12 11.50 11.12 -6.55
C VAL A 12 10.30 10.66 -7.38
N ALA A 13 9.12 10.56 -6.76
CA ALA A 13 7.89 10.25 -7.47
C ALA A 13 7.61 11.26 -8.59
N GLN A 14 7.70 12.57 -8.31
CA GLN A 14 7.52 13.61 -9.33
C GLN A 14 8.55 13.48 -10.46
N ALA A 15 9.84 13.36 -10.14
CA ALA A 15 10.89 13.21 -11.14
C ALA A 15 10.70 11.95 -12.01
N ALA A 16 10.24 10.85 -11.42
CA ALA A 16 9.91 9.63 -12.14
C ALA A 16 8.72 9.81 -13.09
N ILE A 17 7.67 10.50 -12.63
CA ILE A 17 6.49 10.82 -13.46
C ILE A 17 6.90 11.71 -14.63
N ASP A 18 7.71 12.74 -14.40
CA ASP A 18 8.23 13.64 -15.44
C ASP A 18 9.07 12.87 -16.48
N ALA A 19 9.75 11.80 -16.05
CA ALA A 19 10.51 10.89 -16.92
C ALA A 19 9.65 9.80 -17.60
N GLY A 20 8.33 9.77 -17.38
CA GLY A 20 7.40 8.83 -18.02
C GLY A 20 7.10 7.55 -17.22
N ALA A 21 7.31 7.55 -15.90
CA ALA A 21 6.84 6.46 -15.04
C ALA A 21 5.30 6.35 -15.07
N HIS A 22 4.80 5.12 -15.02
CA HIS A 22 3.37 4.82 -15.12
C HIS A 22 2.75 4.54 -13.74
N ILE A 23 3.57 4.05 -12.80
CA ILE A 23 3.14 3.62 -11.48
C ILE A 23 4.14 4.12 -10.43
N ILE A 24 3.64 4.74 -9.37
CA ILE A 24 4.41 4.99 -8.15
C ILE A 24 4.03 3.91 -7.13
N ASN A 25 5.03 3.16 -6.66
CA ASN A 25 4.88 2.15 -5.62
C ASN A 25 5.42 2.71 -4.31
N ASP A 26 4.54 2.95 -3.33
CA ASP A 26 4.92 3.54 -2.05
C ASP A 26 4.62 2.56 -0.91
N VAL A 27 5.69 1.93 -0.43
CA VAL A 27 5.67 1.02 0.72
C VAL A 27 5.20 1.69 2.02
N SER A 28 5.22 3.02 2.11
CA SER A 28 4.75 3.78 3.27
C SER A 28 3.27 4.17 3.18
N GLY A 29 2.62 4.01 2.04
CA GLY A 29 1.24 4.45 1.85
C GLY A 29 1.03 5.94 2.19
N GLY A 30 1.98 6.78 1.78
CA GLY A 30 2.00 8.22 1.98
C GLY A 30 2.32 8.66 3.41
N ARG A 31 2.85 7.78 4.27
CA ARG A 31 3.18 8.13 5.66
C ARG A 31 4.54 8.81 5.81
N PHE A 32 5.51 8.48 4.96
CA PHE A 32 6.87 9.01 5.11
C PHE A 32 7.10 10.36 4.43
N ASP A 33 6.29 10.70 3.43
CA ASP A 33 6.33 12.02 2.80
C ASP A 33 4.92 12.62 2.69
N PRO A 34 4.60 13.69 3.44
CA PRO A 34 3.28 14.30 3.43
C PRO A 34 2.90 14.92 2.08
N LYS A 35 3.87 15.12 1.17
CA LYS A 35 3.60 15.65 -0.17
C LYS A 35 3.22 14.55 -1.17
N MET A 36 3.36 13.27 -0.84
CA MET A 36 3.12 12.16 -1.77
C MET A 36 1.73 12.23 -2.39
N PHE A 37 0.67 12.34 -1.58
CA PHE A 37 -0.69 12.41 -2.13
C PHE A 37 -0.95 13.65 -2.99
N ALA A 38 -0.40 14.81 -2.61
CA ALA A 38 -0.51 16.02 -3.41
C ALA A 38 0.22 15.89 -4.77
N THR A 39 1.37 15.20 -4.79
CA THR A 39 2.07 14.85 -6.03
C THR A 39 1.20 13.94 -6.90
N LEU A 40 0.60 12.89 -6.36
CA LEU A 40 -0.23 11.96 -7.14
C LEU A 40 -1.54 12.61 -7.62
N ALA A 41 -2.15 13.48 -6.82
CA ALA A 41 -3.38 14.22 -7.19
C ALA A 41 -3.17 15.13 -8.40
N LYS A 42 -1.97 15.71 -8.57
CA LYS A 42 -1.61 16.53 -9.73
C LYS A 42 -1.36 15.70 -11.01
N ASN A 43 -1.22 14.39 -10.88
CA ASN A 43 -0.84 13.48 -11.96
C ASN A 43 -1.88 12.34 -12.11
N PRO A 44 -3.12 12.65 -12.53
CA PRO A 44 -4.26 11.71 -12.49
C PRO A 44 -4.14 10.48 -13.42
N ASN A 45 -3.16 10.49 -14.33
CA ASN A 45 -2.87 9.41 -15.27
C ASN A 45 -1.85 8.39 -14.72
N VAL A 46 -1.29 8.64 -13.53
CA VAL A 46 -0.30 7.77 -12.89
C VAL A 46 -1.01 6.92 -11.85
N ALA A 47 -0.79 5.60 -11.90
CA ALA A 47 -1.29 4.71 -10.87
C ALA A 47 -0.44 4.81 -9.59
N TYR A 48 -1.09 4.65 -8.45
CA TYR A 48 -0.49 4.73 -7.13
C TYR A 48 -0.73 3.42 -6.39
N CYS A 49 0.33 2.62 -6.23
CA CYS A 49 0.29 1.46 -5.36
C CYS A 49 0.50 1.90 -3.91
N LEU A 50 -0.62 1.95 -3.19
CA LEU A 50 -0.69 2.27 -1.78
C LEU A 50 -0.51 0.98 -0.99
N MET A 51 0.65 0.82 -0.36
CA MET A 51 0.94 -0.36 0.44
C MET A 51 0.65 -0.13 1.94
N HIS A 52 0.19 -1.18 2.61
CA HIS A 52 0.14 -1.23 4.06
C HIS A 52 1.52 -1.53 4.66
N SER A 53 1.91 -0.74 5.66
CA SER A 53 3.02 -1.05 6.57
C SER A 53 2.78 -0.32 7.89
N ARG A 54 3.54 -0.65 8.93
CA ARG A 54 3.58 0.12 10.19
C ARG A 54 5.02 0.43 10.55
N ALA A 55 5.20 1.55 11.24
CA ALA A 55 6.51 2.09 11.61
C ALA A 55 7.47 2.22 10.40
N ASP A 56 8.78 2.28 10.66
CA ASP A 56 9.84 2.34 9.66
C ASP A 56 10.58 0.99 9.53
N PRO A 57 11.41 0.78 8.49
CA PRO A 57 12.08 -0.50 8.27
C PRO A 57 12.92 -1.03 9.44
N LYS A 58 13.41 -0.16 10.33
CA LYS A 58 14.21 -0.53 11.51
C LYS A 58 13.34 -1.05 12.66
N THR A 59 12.09 -0.61 12.73
CA THR A 59 11.20 -0.83 13.90
C THR A 59 9.95 -1.64 13.56
N MET A 60 9.63 -1.85 12.27
CA MET A 60 8.42 -2.55 11.83
C MET A 60 8.30 -3.98 12.36
N GLN A 61 9.40 -4.63 12.75
CA GLN A 61 9.40 -6.00 13.32
C GLN A 61 9.38 -6.03 14.85
N GLN A 62 9.22 -4.88 15.52
CA GLN A 62 9.04 -4.86 16.97
C GLN A 62 7.67 -5.44 17.36
N PRO A 63 7.54 -6.16 18.49
CA PRO A 63 6.33 -6.87 18.87
C PRO A 63 5.05 -6.05 18.77
N ASP A 64 5.06 -4.80 19.23
CA ASP A 64 3.89 -3.90 19.23
C ASP A 64 3.37 -3.63 17.81
N ASN A 65 4.24 -3.59 16.81
CA ASN A 65 3.86 -3.36 15.41
C ASN A 65 3.26 -4.60 14.74
N LEU A 66 3.46 -5.79 15.33
CA LEU A 66 3.00 -7.07 14.80
C LEU A 66 1.61 -7.48 15.33
N VAL A 67 1.02 -6.70 16.24
CA VAL A 67 -0.28 -7.03 16.85
C VAL A 67 -1.43 -6.50 16.00
N TYR A 68 -2.28 -7.41 15.51
CA TYR A 68 -3.55 -7.09 14.84
C TYR A 68 -4.68 -7.73 15.66
N SER A 69 -5.32 -6.95 16.53
CA SER A 69 -6.29 -7.44 17.53
C SER A 69 -7.50 -8.17 16.93
N ALA A 70 -7.96 -7.76 15.75
CA ALA A 70 -9.05 -8.39 15.00
C ALA A 70 -8.57 -9.39 13.91
N GLY A 71 -7.30 -9.81 13.98
CA GLY A 71 -6.64 -10.61 12.94
C GLY A 71 -6.01 -9.75 11.84
N VAL A 72 -4.96 -10.27 11.20
CA VAL A 72 -4.15 -9.48 10.23
C VAL A 72 -4.97 -9.05 9.03
N VAL A 73 -5.86 -9.90 8.52
CA VAL A 73 -6.70 -9.56 7.35
C VAL A 73 -7.63 -8.38 7.66
N SER A 74 -8.26 -8.37 8.84
CA SER A 74 -9.17 -7.28 9.22
C SER A 74 -8.40 -5.98 9.45
N GLY A 75 -7.33 -6.04 10.26
CA GLY A 75 -6.55 -4.84 10.58
C GLY A 75 -5.90 -4.21 9.35
N VAL A 76 -5.34 -5.03 8.44
CA VAL A 76 -4.76 -4.52 7.19
C VAL A 76 -5.83 -3.88 6.30
N ALA A 77 -7.03 -4.48 6.19
CA ALA A 77 -8.12 -3.90 5.42
C ALA A 77 -8.57 -2.54 5.98
N GLU A 78 -8.70 -2.42 7.30
CA GLU A 78 -9.09 -1.18 7.99
C GLU A 78 -8.04 -0.07 7.79
N GLU A 79 -6.76 -0.41 7.92
CA GLU A 79 -5.66 0.54 7.74
C GLU A 79 -5.48 0.97 6.28
N LEU A 80 -5.63 0.05 5.31
CA LEU A 80 -5.66 0.38 3.89
C LEU A 80 -6.85 1.27 3.54
N GLN A 81 -8.05 0.98 4.08
CA GLN A 81 -9.23 1.82 3.90
C GLN A 81 -8.97 3.24 4.40
N SER A 82 -8.42 3.38 5.60
CA SER A 82 -8.08 4.68 6.19
C SER A 82 -7.06 5.44 5.33
N ALA A 83 -6.00 4.76 4.87
CA ALA A 83 -4.99 5.37 4.01
C ALA A 83 -5.55 5.80 2.64
N ALA A 84 -6.40 4.98 2.01
CA ALA A 84 -7.07 5.32 0.77
C ALA A 84 -8.01 6.53 0.92
N LEU A 85 -8.73 6.63 2.05
CA LEU A 85 -9.58 7.79 2.36
C LEU A 85 -8.74 9.07 2.53
N ARG A 86 -7.57 8.99 3.19
CA ARG A 86 -6.63 10.13 3.28
C ARG A 86 -6.10 10.55 1.90
N ALA A 87 -5.75 9.58 1.06
CA ALA A 87 -5.31 9.86 -0.31
C ALA A 87 -6.41 10.55 -1.12
N HIS A 88 -7.64 10.04 -1.03
CA HIS A 88 -8.79 10.62 -1.72
C HIS A 88 -9.11 12.03 -1.23
N ALA A 89 -9.09 12.26 0.08
CA ALA A 89 -9.28 13.59 0.68
C ALA A 89 -8.22 14.60 0.22
N ALA A 90 -7.02 14.15 -0.13
CA ALA A 90 -5.95 14.95 -0.70
C ALA A 90 -6.06 15.15 -2.23
N GLY A 91 -7.11 14.62 -2.87
CA GLY A 91 -7.37 14.77 -4.30
C GLY A 91 -6.89 13.61 -5.18
N VAL A 92 -6.34 12.54 -4.61
CA VAL A 92 -6.01 11.34 -5.39
C VAL A 92 -7.30 10.70 -5.88
N SER A 93 -7.35 10.46 -7.19
CA SER A 93 -8.55 9.94 -7.82
C SER A 93 -8.69 8.44 -7.55
N PRO A 94 -9.91 7.91 -7.33
CA PRO A 94 -10.09 6.51 -6.98
C PRO A 94 -9.54 5.51 -8.01
N TRP A 95 -9.53 5.88 -9.30
CA TRP A 95 -8.98 5.05 -10.38
C TRP A 95 -7.45 4.96 -10.40
N GLN A 96 -6.75 5.86 -9.69
CA GLN A 96 -5.30 5.78 -9.53
C GLN A 96 -4.92 4.68 -8.54
N LEU A 97 -5.80 4.32 -7.60
CA LEU A 97 -5.42 3.48 -6.46
C LEU A 97 -5.28 2.01 -6.83
N TRP A 98 -4.10 1.47 -6.50
CA TRP A 98 -3.85 0.04 -6.33
C TRP A 98 -3.55 -0.19 -4.85
N LEU A 99 -3.89 -1.36 -4.34
CA LEU A 99 -3.68 -1.72 -2.93
C LEU A 99 -2.63 -2.82 -2.82
N ASP A 100 -1.73 -2.70 -1.87
CA ASP A 100 -0.81 -3.78 -1.51
C ASP A 100 -0.91 -4.06 -0.01
N PRO A 101 -1.23 -5.30 0.41
CA PRO A 101 -1.38 -5.65 1.81
C PRO A 101 -0.04 -5.68 2.58
N GLY A 102 1.09 -5.54 1.89
CA GLY A 102 2.41 -5.35 2.47
C GLY A 102 2.94 -6.60 3.16
N VAL A 103 2.96 -7.72 2.45
CA VAL A 103 3.52 -8.99 2.94
C VAL A 103 4.97 -8.76 3.39
N GLY A 104 5.30 -9.15 4.62
CA GLY A 104 6.63 -8.97 5.22
C GLY A 104 6.91 -7.58 5.82
N PHE A 105 5.95 -6.65 5.80
CA PHE A 105 6.07 -5.34 6.44
C PHE A 105 5.15 -5.27 7.66
N ALA A 106 5.76 -5.23 8.85
CA ALA A 106 5.06 -5.27 10.14
C ALA A 106 4.12 -6.46 10.31
N LYS A 107 4.60 -7.65 9.90
CA LYS A 107 3.85 -8.91 9.93
C LYS A 107 4.80 -10.07 10.23
N THR A 108 4.33 -11.03 11.03
CA THR A 108 5.01 -12.32 11.23
C THR A 108 4.90 -13.20 9.98
N HIS A 109 5.65 -14.31 9.94
CA HIS A 109 5.53 -15.29 8.85
C HIS A 109 4.12 -15.88 8.74
N THR A 110 3.52 -16.27 9.86
CA THR A 110 2.14 -16.78 9.90
C THR A 110 1.13 -15.73 9.39
N GLN A 111 1.28 -14.48 9.82
CA GLN A 111 0.43 -13.39 9.34
C GLN A 111 0.62 -13.11 7.85
N CYS A 112 1.83 -13.26 7.32
CA CYS A 112 2.09 -13.15 5.88
C CYS A 112 1.36 -14.23 5.08
N ALA A 113 1.39 -15.48 5.56
CA ALA A 113 0.67 -16.59 4.94
C ALA A 113 -0.86 -16.38 5.00
N GLU A 114 -1.38 -16.02 6.17
CA GLU A 114 -2.81 -15.73 6.37
C GLU A 114 -3.30 -14.61 5.45
N LEU A 115 -2.53 -13.53 5.34
CA LEU A 115 -2.88 -12.38 4.51
C LEU A 115 -2.82 -12.70 3.00
N THR A 116 -1.85 -13.52 2.59
CA THR A 116 -1.74 -13.97 1.19
C THR A 116 -2.91 -14.88 0.81
N ALA A 117 -3.32 -15.78 1.69
CA ALA A 117 -4.51 -16.62 1.48
C ALA A 117 -5.82 -15.81 1.60
N GLY A 118 -5.80 -14.72 2.37
CA GLY A 118 -6.97 -13.90 2.70
C GLY A 118 -7.21 -12.70 1.80
N VAL A 119 -6.60 -12.60 0.61
CA VAL A 119 -6.72 -11.42 -0.28
C VAL A 119 -8.18 -11.13 -0.65
N ASP A 120 -8.98 -12.15 -0.97
CA ASP A 120 -10.40 -11.97 -1.29
C ASP A 120 -11.19 -11.48 -0.07
N ALA A 121 -10.87 -12.02 1.11
CA ALA A 121 -11.48 -11.62 2.37
C ALA A 121 -11.09 -10.18 2.78
N LEU A 122 -9.87 -9.74 2.46
CA LEU A 122 -9.42 -8.36 2.59
C LEU A 122 -10.23 -7.45 1.68
N ARG A 123 -10.35 -7.80 0.38
CA ARG A 123 -11.12 -7.01 -0.59
C ARG A 123 -12.58 -6.89 -0.21
N ALA A 124 -13.20 -7.97 0.27
CA ALA A 124 -14.60 -7.97 0.70
C ALA A 124 -14.88 -7.01 1.87
N ARG A 125 -13.87 -6.68 2.68
CA ARG A 125 -13.98 -5.73 3.81
C ARG A 125 -13.85 -4.27 3.40
N LEU A 126 -13.29 -3.98 2.23
CA LEU A 126 -13.14 -2.61 1.73
C LEU A 126 -14.50 -2.02 1.33
N ARG A 127 -14.66 -0.72 1.56
CA ARG A 127 -15.87 0.06 1.29
C ARG A 127 -15.58 1.13 0.22
N GLY A 128 -16.63 1.56 -0.48
CA GLY A 128 -16.55 2.68 -1.42
C GLY A 128 -16.30 2.28 -2.88
N GLY A 129 -16.96 1.22 -3.36
CA GLY A 129 -17.15 0.87 -4.78
C GLY A 129 -15.85 0.74 -5.61
N ALA A 130 -15.27 1.88 -5.99
CA ALA A 130 -13.98 1.97 -6.65
C ALA A 130 -12.86 1.31 -5.81
N LEU A 131 -12.79 1.58 -4.50
CA LEU A 131 -11.73 1.00 -3.66
C LEU A 131 -11.84 -0.53 -3.51
N GLN A 132 -13.06 -1.04 -3.37
CA GLN A 132 -13.32 -2.49 -3.34
C GLN A 132 -12.91 -3.19 -4.65
N ARG A 133 -12.95 -2.45 -5.76
CA ARG A 133 -12.57 -2.91 -7.10
C ARG A 133 -11.13 -2.55 -7.48
N ALA A 134 -10.39 -1.86 -6.62
CA ALA A 134 -9.00 -1.51 -6.87
C ALA A 134 -8.18 -2.78 -7.13
N PRO A 135 -7.22 -2.75 -8.07
CA PRO A 135 -6.26 -3.83 -8.24
C PRO A 135 -5.51 -4.08 -6.93
N VAL A 136 -5.27 -5.35 -6.61
CA VAL A 136 -4.44 -5.74 -5.46
C VAL A 136 -3.11 -6.30 -5.98
N LEU A 137 -2.00 -5.70 -5.57
CA LEU A 137 -0.64 -6.19 -5.81
C LEU A 137 -0.18 -7.00 -4.59
N VAL A 138 0.48 -8.14 -4.81
CA VAL A 138 1.05 -8.95 -3.72
C VAL A 138 2.52 -9.26 -4.03
N GLY A 139 3.43 -8.65 -3.28
CA GLY A 139 4.86 -8.93 -3.35
C GLY A 139 5.30 -10.11 -2.47
N ALA A 140 5.14 -11.34 -2.93
CA ALA A 140 5.54 -12.54 -2.17
C ALA A 140 6.98 -13.06 -2.45
N SER A 141 7.61 -12.58 -3.53
CA SER A 141 8.90 -13.13 -4.01
C SER A 141 10.02 -13.03 -2.98
N ARG A 142 10.71 -14.16 -2.74
CA ARG A 142 11.87 -14.32 -1.84
C ARG A 142 11.65 -13.81 -0.40
N LYS A 143 10.38 -13.72 0.03
CA LYS A 143 10.04 -13.34 1.40
C LYS A 143 10.34 -14.51 2.33
N GLY A 144 10.90 -14.20 3.50
CA GLY A 144 11.33 -15.23 4.47
C GLY A 144 10.22 -16.14 5.00
N PHE A 145 8.93 -15.81 4.79
CA PHE A 145 7.82 -16.68 5.22
C PHE A 145 7.62 -17.93 4.35
N LEU A 146 8.29 -18.00 3.20
CA LEU A 146 8.23 -19.15 2.29
C LEU A 146 9.17 -20.29 2.69
N ASN A 147 10.05 -20.06 3.67
CA ASN A 147 11.08 -21.00 4.11
C ASN A 147 10.73 -21.61 5.47
#